data_AF-A0A9E0EMH7-F1
#
_entry.id   AF-A0A9E0EMH7-F1
#
_cell.length_a   1.000
_cell.length_b   1.000
_cell.length_c   1.000
_cell.angle_alpha   90.00
_cell.angle_beta   90.00
_cell.angle_gamma   90.00
#
_symmetry.space_group_name_H-M   'P 1'
#
loop_
_entity.id
_entity.type
_entity.pdbx_description
1 polymer ?
#
loop_
_entity_poly.entity_id
_entity_poly.type
_entity_poly.pdbx_seq_one_letter_code
_entity_poly.pdbx_strand_id
1 'polypeptide(L)'
;MENSSYKSEAQEAYKKFIKSSKGILGLNLKKRENLKSFSEIQKEENAYNSIDLGIKEVSIKKIIGSVEKFEDFDENFIPKNNIVRMRWENIYLAHIKDETLPPIILYKIKDFYYVYDGNHRVSVAKYLNFVSIEAEVQEFLPSTNKKEEVIYRESMIFEKETGLSDILFSNPIRYKYLKNEISSYIEKLYGNDKKIEYDDKEYKIKVKEWYLNIFEPIKNIILDNNLLLIYKESNINDVFSFFLEHKYYLSKNFSKDVGYSYSIINFINLTKTRQNKNFESKFIIKEKNKNWDKLLRVDFLKEINTSVKLEYDKVEKNSYSYFINKIKRLPNKYENYFLNITKKENNIFKYISNYCKIIHKKSIYDLKDIREVILNYIVEIFIPIVEISKSEEKFLKNYEKIQNDFFFLLENEKALISEGKIIKYEDIIENIVGYNILDNISVKKIILNEKINELFKNLKYNNKFSEIYNEYGKINEYLTLEVFFKLMDNMGETEFIKKLENEIYQLKNSDELIKYKTESVLSVLSGEDSFSFIDYYVRNIENYKKVIE
;
A
#
# COMPACT_ATOMS: atom_id res chain seq x y z
N MET A 1 -12.40 -38.11 58.51
CA MET A 1 -13.59 -37.33 58.09
C MET A 1 -13.38 -36.67 56.73
N GLU A 2 -12.21 -36.10 56.42
CA GLU A 2 -11.89 -35.46 55.12
C GLU A 2 -12.18 -36.33 53.87
N ASN A 3 -11.72 -37.60 53.84
CA ASN A 3 -11.94 -38.48 52.67
C ASN A 3 -13.42 -38.77 52.36
N SER A 4 -14.31 -38.69 53.36
CA SER A 4 -15.76 -38.86 53.16
C SER A 4 -16.40 -37.60 52.59
N SER A 5 -15.88 -36.42 52.97
CA SER A 5 -16.37 -35.12 52.51
C SER A 5 -16.05 -34.91 51.03
N TYR A 6 -14.80 -35.14 50.63
CA TYR A 6 -14.36 -35.03 49.23
C TYR A 6 -15.11 -35.98 48.31
N LYS A 7 -15.31 -37.24 48.73
CA LYS A 7 -16.09 -38.20 47.93
C LYS A 7 -17.54 -37.74 47.72
N SER A 8 -18.16 -37.13 48.73
CA SER A 8 -19.51 -36.57 48.61
C SER A 8 -19.56 -35.39 47.65
N GLU A 9 -18.56 -34.51 47.72
CA GLU A 9 -18.42 -33.34 46.84
C GLU A 9 -18.30 -33.75 45.37
N ALA A 10 -17.41 -34.69 45.05
CA ALA A 10 -17.23 -35.17 43.68
C ALA A 10 -18.51 -35.80 43.09
N GLN A 11 -19.25 -36.56 43.91
CA GLN A 11 -20.55 -37.11 43.52
C GLN A 11 -21.61 -36.02 43.28
N GLU A 12 -21.60 -34.96 44.08
CA GLU A 12 -22.50 -33.82 43.89
C GLU A 12 -22.15 -33.03 42.63
N ALA A 13 -20.87 -32.81 42.38
CA ALA A 13 -20.37 -32.16 41.16
C ALA A 13 -20.80 -32.92 39.91
N TYR A 14 -20.66 -34.25 39.90
CA TYR A 14 -21.14 -35.06 38.78
C TYR A 14 -22.66 -34.96 38.58
N LYS A 15 -23.44 -34.97 39.68
CA LYS A 15 -24.90 -34.75 39.60
C LYS A 15 -25.24 -33.37 39.02
N LYS A 16 -24.50 -32.32 39.36
CA LYS A 16 -24.63 -30.98 38.78
C LYS A 16 -24.31 -31.01 37.29
N PHE A 17 -23.25 -31.68 36.89
CA PHE A 17 -22.84 -31.80 35.48
C PHE A 17 -23.91 -32.48 34.60
N ILE A 18 -24.54 -33.54 35.12
CA ILE A 18 -25.68 -34.18 34.42
C ILE A 18 -26.88 -33.24 34.33
N LYS A 19 -27.15 -32.43 35.37
CA LYS A 19 -28.29 -31.51 35.37
C LYS A 19 -28.06 -30.37 34.38
N SER A 20 -26.85 -29.82 34.31
CA SER A 20 -26.53 -28.71 33.40
C SER A 20 -26.65 -29.10 31.93
N SER A 21 -26.54 -30.38 31.57
CA SER A 21 -26.72 -30.84 30.19
C SER A 21 -28.17 -31.12 29.77
N LYS A 22 -29.15 -31.04 30.68
CA LYS A 22 -30.56 -31.34 30.39
C LYS A 22 -31.38 -30.14 29.89
N GLY A 23 -30.76 -28.98 29.66
CA GLY A 23 -31.44 -27.76 29.20
C GLY A 23 -32.44 -27.17 30.21
N ILE A 24 -33.01 -26.00 29.89
CA ILE A 24 -33.84 -25.17 30.79
C ILE A 24 -35.16 -25.85 31.23
N LEU A 25 -35.59 -26.93 30.57
CA LEU A 25 -36.88 -27.60 30.83
C LEU A 25 -36.78 -29.04 31.35
N GLY A 26 -35.57 -29.58 31.59
CA GLY A 26 -35.40 -30.90 32.23
C GLY A 26 -35.94 -32.12 31.46
N LEU A 27 -36.46 -31.95 30.24
CA LEU A 27 -37.01 -33.00 29.39
C LEU A 27 -35.96 -33.51 28.41
N ASN A 28 -35.59 -34.79 28.55
CA ASN A 28 -34.56 -35.44 27.75
C ASN A 28 -35.19 -36.07 26.49
N LEU A 29 -35.51 -35.25 25.48
CA LEU A 29 -36.16 -35.70 24.23
C LEU A 29 -35.17 -36.08 23.11
N LYS A 30 -33.85 -35.90 23.32
CA LYS A 30 -32.81 -36.35 22.38
C LYS A 30 -31.96 -37.46 23.00
N LYS A 31 -31.73 -38.52 22.23
CA LYS A 31 -30.75 -39.57 22.55
C LYS A 31 -29.39 -38.88 22.71
N ARG A 32 -28.69 -39.11 23.82
CA ARG A 32 -27.35 -38.52 24.05
C ARG A 32 -26.40 -39.07 22.98
N GLU A 33 -26.03 -38.24 22.02
CA GLU A 33 -25.11 -38.64 20.96
C GLU A 33 -23.73 -38.96 21.56
N ASN A 34 -22.96 -39.79 20.86
CA ASN A 34 -21.58 -40.09 21.22
C ASN A 34 -20.69 -38.89 20.89
N LEU A 35 -19.49 -38.87 21.46
CA LEU A 35 -18.45 -37.97 20.95
C LEU A 35 -18.17 -38.30 19.48
N LYS A 36 -17.66 -37.32 18.73
CA LYS A 36 -17.18 -37.61 17.37
C LYS A 36 -15.98 -38.55 17.42
N SER A 37 -15.99 -39.57 16.57
CA SER A 37 -14.90 -40.52 16.42
C SER A 37 -13.79 -39.93 15.54
N PHE A 38 -12.55 -39.94 16.04
CA PHE A 38 -11.40 -39.55 15.21
C PHE A 38 -11.20 -40.49 14.02
N SER A 39 -11.40 -41.81 14.19
CA SER A 39 -11.11 -42.79 13.14
C SER A 39 -12.04 -42.63 11.93
N GLU A 40 -13.28 -42.21 12.17
CA GLU A 40 -14.26 -41.93 11.11
C GLU A 40 -13.81 -40.74 10.26
N ILE A 41 -13.49 -39.60 10.89
CA ILE A 41 -13.03 -38.40 10.17
C ILE A 41 -11.65 -38.61 9.56
N GLN A 42 -10.76 -39.36 10.22
CA GLN A 42 -9.43 -39.68 9.70
C GLN A 42 -9.55 -40.43 8.37
N LYS A 43 -10.48 -41.39 8.30
CA LYS A 43 -10.77 -42.15 7.08
C LYS A 43 -11.44 -41.28 6.02
N GLU A 44 -12.41 -40.46 6.39
CA GLU A 44 -13.11 -39.54 5.48
C GLU A 44 -12.17 -38.54 4.80
N GLU A 45 -11.20 -38.02 5.55
CA GLU A 45 -10.22 -37.01 5.13
C GLU A 45 -8.92 -37.63 4.59
N ASN A 46 -8.82 -38.96 4.58
CA ASN A 46 -7.60 -39.69 4.24
C ASN A 46 -6.36 -39.17 5.01
N ALA A 47 -6.52 -38.80 6.28
CA ALA A 47 -5.54 -38.05 7.07
C ALA A 47 -4.60 -38.96 7.87
N TYR A 48 -3.69 -39.66 7.18
CA TYR A 48 -2.78 -40.64 7.83
C TYR A 48 -1.37 -40.09 8.11
N ASN A 49 -0.97 -39.02 7.43
CA ASN A 49 0.28 -38.33 7.72
C ASN A 49 0.06 -37.34 8.86
N SER A 50 1.00 -37.30 9.81
CA SER A 50 0.91 -36.41 10.95
C SER A 50 2.19 -35.61 11.16
N ILE A 51 2.03 -34.46 11.81
CA ILE A 51 3.11 -33.59 12.28
C ILE A 51 2.90 -33.29 13.76
N ASP A 52 3.99 -33.19 14.50
CA ASP A 52 3.97 -32.74 15.89
C ASP A 52 3.99 -31.21 15.95
N LEU A 53 3.00 -30.62 16.63
CA LEU A 53 2.92 -29.18 16.87
C LEU A 53 3.48 -28.78 18.25
N GLY A 54 3.88 -29.76 19.08
CA GLY A 54 4.32 -29.59 20.45
C GLY A 54 3.20 -29.16 21.40
N ILE A 55 3.58 -28.54 22.51
CA ILE A 55 2.65 -28.06 23.54
C ILE A 55 1.94 -26.79 23.05
N LYS A 56 0.61 -26.80 23.11
CA LYS A 56 -0.28 -25.69 22.74
C LYS A 56 -1.36 -25.49 23.79
N GLU A 57 -1.75 -24.23 23.97
CA GLU A 57 -2.98 -23.87 24.67
C GLU A 57 -4.16 -24.00 23.70
N VAL A 58 -5.05 -24.98 23.94
CA VAL A 58 -6.14 -25.33 23.03
C VAL A 58 -7.49 -24.94 23.62
N SER A 59 -8.30 -24.23 22.85
CA SER A 59 -9.66 -23.89 23.29
C SER A 59 -10.51 -25.15 23.48
N ILE A 60 -11.13 -25.28 24.66
CA ILE A 60 -12.02 -26.39 25.02
C ILE A 60 -13.20 -26.54 24.03
N LYS A 61 -13.61 -25.45 23.38
CA LYS A 61 -14.68 -25.45 22.36
C LYS A 61 -14.29 -26.16 21.06
N LYS A 62 -13.00 -26.23 20.74
CA LYS A 62 -12.50 -26.92 19.54
C LYS A 62 -12.25 -28.41 19.77
N ILE A 63 -12.31 -28.89 21.03
CA ILE A 63 -12.22 -30.30 21.38
C ILE A 63 -13.62 -30.92 21.31
N ILE A 64 -13.86 -31.73 20.27
CA ILE A 64 -15.19 -32.20 19.89
C ILE A 64 -15.34 -33.73 19.90
N GLY A 65 -14.25 -34.46 20.09
CA GLY A 65 -14.25 -35.91 19.90
C GLY A 65 -13.17 -36.64 20.68
N SER A 66 -13.10 -37.95 20.48
CA SER A 66 -12.06 -38.81 21.04
C SER A 66 -11.54 -39.80 20.00
N VAL A 67 -10.30 -40.24 20.18
CA VAL A 67 -9.68 -41.28 19.35
C VAL A 67 -10.22 -42.66 19.70
N GLU A 68 -10.40 -42.96 20.99
CA GLU A 68 -10.82 -44.28 21.45
C GLU A 68 -12.10 -44.24 22.28
N LYS A 69 -12.25 -43.25 23.18
CA LYS A 69 -13.31 -43.23 24.21
C LYS A 69 -14.56 -42.50 23.76
N PHE A 70 -14.88 -42.56 22.47
CA PHE A 70 -15.98 -41.76 21.92
C PHE A 70 -17.37 -42.26 22.35
N GLU A 71 -17.48 -43.53 22.75
CA GLU A 71 -18.71 -44.14 23.28
C GLU A 71 -18.89 -43.99 24.80
N ASP A 72 -17.80 -43.77 25.53
CA ASP A 72 -17.78 -43.65 27.01
C ASP A 72 -18.40 -42.34 27.52
N PHE A 73 -18.50 -41.34 26.64
CA PHE A 73 -18.98 -40.00 26.93
C PHE A 73 -20.08 -39.57 25.95
N ASP A 74 -20.93 -38.63 26.35
CA ASP A 74 -21.81 -37.92 25.41
C ASP A 74 -21.10 -36.79 24.66
N GLU A 75 -21.79 -36.19 23.69
CA GLU A 75 -21.32 -35.04 22.90
C GLU A 75 -20.75 -33.87 23.74
N ASN A 76 -21.14 -33.77 25.02
CA ASN A 76 -20.68 -32.75 25.97
C ASN A 76 -19.56 -33.26 26.90
N PHE A 77 -18.95 -34.41 26.58
CA PHE A 77 -17.99 -35.13 27.40
C PHE A 77 -18.55 -35.56 28.77
N ILE A 78 -19.84 -35.86 28.91
CA ILE A 78 -20.37 -36.38 30.17
C ILE A 78 -20.22 -37.90 30.21
N PRO A 79 -19.59 -38.48 31.25
CA PRO A 79 -19.50 -39.93 31.43
C PRO A 79 -20.86 -40.63 31.33
N LYS A 80 -20.95 -41.68 30.51
CA LYS A 80 -22.18 -42.46 30.28
C LYS A 80 -22.35 -43.67 31.19
N ASN A 81 -21.26 -44.21 31.73
CA ASN A 81 -21.28 -45.40 32.57
C ASN A 81 -20.60 -45.16 33.94
N ASN A 82 -20.86 -46.05 34.90
CA ASN A 82 -20.38 -45.91 36.28
C ASN A 82 -18.85 -45.99 36.40
N ILE A 83 -18.16 -46.72 35.53
CA ILE A 83 -16.70 -46.87 35.57
C ILE A 83 -16.02 -45.56 35.19
N VAL A 84 -16.44 -44.98 34.06
CA VAL A 84 -15.96 -43.67 33.55
C VAL A 84 -16.31 -42.56 34.55
N ARG A 85 -17.50 -42.62 35.16
CA ARG A 85 -17.91 -41.71 36.23
C ARG A 85 -16.97 -41.75 37.43
N MET A 86 -16.65 -42.93 37.97
CA MET A 86 -15.75 -43.02 39.14
C MET A 86 -14.38 -42.41 38.85
N ARG A 87 -13.84 -42.63 37.65
CA ARG A 87 -12.59 -42.00 37.24
C ARG A 87 -12.73 -40.48 37.05
N TRP A 88 -13.86 -40.00 36.56
CA TRP A 88 -14.18 -38.57 36.50
C TRP A 88 -14.18 -37.93 37.90
N GLU A 89 -14.83 -38.57 38.87
CA GLU A 89 -14.87 -38.11 40.27
C GLU A 89 -13.44 -37.99 40.84
N ASN A 90 -12.56 -38.96 40.56
CA ASN A 90 -11.16 -38.91 41.00
C ASN A 90 -10.36 -37.78 40.33
N ILE A 91 -10.56 -37.53 39.03
CA ILE A 91 -9.87 -36.43 38.33
C ILE A 91 -10.38 -35.06 38.82
N TYR A 92 -11.67 -34.94 39.08
CA TYR A 92 -12.25 -33.74 39.70
C TYR A 92 -11.63 -33.50 41.08
N LEU A 93 -11.49 -34.56 41.90
CA LEU A 93 -10.84 -34.47 43.20
C LEU A 93 -9.38 -34.05 43.13
N ALA A 94 -8.61 -34.63 42.21
CA ALA A 94 -7.23 -34.23 41.98
C ALA A 94 -7.15 -32.73 41.62
N HIS A 95 -8.08 -32.25 40.79
CA HIS A 95 -8.13 -30.84 40.40
C HIS A 95 -8.44 -29.90 41.56
N ILE A 96 -9.47 -30.17 42.37
CA ILE A 96 -9.81 -29.29 43.52
C ILE A 96 -8.78 -29.34 44.66
N LYS A 97 -7.89 -30.34 44.64
CA LYS A 97 -6.76 -30.48 45.56
C LYS A 97 -5.48 -29.84 45.03
N ASP A 98 -5.55 -29.13 43.89
CA ASP A 98 -4.42 -28.54 43.19
C ASP A 98 -3.30 -29.56 42.89
N GLU A 99 -3.66 -30.83 42.67
CA GLU A 99 -2.70 -31.85 42.25
C GLU A 99 -2.25 -31.57 40.82
N THR A 100 -0.94 -31.66 40.56
CA THR A 100 -0.39 -31.47 39.23
C THR A 100 -0.83 -32.60 38.31
N LEU A 101 -1.61 -32.27 37.28
CA LEU A 101 -2.05 -33.21 36.25
C LEU A 101 -1.18 -33.04 35.00
N PRO A 102 -0.80 -34.13 34.32
CA PRO A 102 -0.05 -34.04 33.07
C PRO A 102 -0.91 -33.38 31.96
N PRO A 103 -0.27 -32.77 30.94
CA PRO A 103 -0.98 -32.25 29.78
C PRO A 103 -1.81 -33.36 29.10
N ILE A 104 -2.85 -32.95 28.38
CA ILE A 104 -3.62 -33.89 27.55
C ILE A 104 -2.91 -34.10 26.21
N ILE A 105 -3.24 -35.19 25.52
CA ILE A 105 -2.74 -35.44 24.16
C ILE A 105 -3.92 -35.32 23.20
N LEU A 106 -3.80 -34.44 22.21
CA LEU A 106 -4.83 -34.17 21.23
C LEU A 106 -4.36 -34.51 19.83
N TYR A 107 -5.23 -35.17 19.07
CA TYR A 107 -5.12 -35.27 17.63
C TYR A 107 -5.93 -34.17 16.98
N LYS A 108 -5.33 -33.45 16.04
CA LYS A 108 -5.96 -32.36 15.29
C LYS A 108 -6.18 -32.77 13.85
N ILE A 109 -7.37 -32.53 13.29
CA ILE A 109 -7.61 -32.52 11.85
C ILE A 109 -8.33 -31.22 11.53
N LYS A 110 -7.76 -30.40 10.65
CA LYS A 110 -8.27 -29.05 10.34
C LYS A 110 -8.43 -28.24 11.64
N ASP A 111 -9.61 -27.67 11.89
CA ASP A 111 -9.86 -26.81 13.07
C ASP A 111 -10.25 -27.58 14.35
N PHE A 112 -10.39 -28.90 14.28
CA PHE A 112 -11.00 -29.69 15.34
C PHE A 112 -10.02 -30.65 16.00
N TYR A 113 -10.23 -30.85 17.31
CA TYR A 113 -9.37 -31.65 18.16
C TYR A 113 -10.12 -32.85 18.74
N TYR A 114 -9.41 -33.96 18.84
CA TYR A 114 -9.88 -35.25 19.30
C TYR A 114 -8.95 -35.73 20.40
N VAL A 115 -9.52 -36.14 21.52
CA VAL A 115 -8.73 -36.53 22.68
C VAL A 115 -8.15 -37.93 22.49
N TYR A 116 -6.83 -38.02 22.37
CA TYR A 116 -6.08 -39.27 22.41
C TYR A 116 -5.90 -39.73 23.87
N ASP A 117 -5.30 -38.87 24.71
CA ASP A 117 -5.24 -39.07 26.17
C ASP A 117 -5.83 -37.88 26.92
N GLY A 118 -6.46 -38.16 28.07
CA GLY A 118 -6.99 -37.11 28.96
C GLY A 118 -8.49 -36.82 28.85
N ASN A 119 -9.30 -37.73 28.30
CA ASN A 119 -10.76 -37.55 28.14
C ASN A 119 -11.49 -37.08 29.42
N HIS A 120 -11.10 -37.63 30.57
CA HIS A 120 -11.66 -37.25 31.88
C HIS A 120 -11.21 -35.84 32.30
N ARG A 121 -9.99 -35.43 31.97
CA ARG A 121 -9.48 -34.07 32.24
C ARG A 121 -10.23 -33.04 31.39
N VAL A 122 -10.45 -33.33 30.10
CA VAL A 122 -11.29 -32.48 29.22
C VAL A 122 -12.73 -32.39 29.73
N SER A 123 -13.29 -33.51 30.18
CA SER A 123 -14.63 -33.57 30.77
C SER A 123 -14.77 -32.70 32.03
N VAL A 124 -13.81 -32.79 32.95
CA VAL A 124 -13.76 -31.94 34.15
C VAL A 124 -13.56 -30.47 33.78
N ALA A 125 -12.66 -30.16 32.84
CA ALA A 125 -12.44 -28.80 32.36
C ALA A 125 -13.70 -28.18 31.72
N LYS A 126 -14.49 -28.97 30.98
CA LYS A 126 -15.80 -28.54 30.45
C LYS A 126 -16.82 -28.27 31.57
N TYR A 127 -16.90 -29.14 32.58
CA TYR A 127 -17.75 -28.90 33.76
C TYR A 127 -17.37 -27.63 34.52
N LEU A 128 -16.07 -27.35 34.64
CA LEU A 128 -15.52 -26.17 35.29
C LEU A 128 -15.48 -24.92 34.39
N ASN A 129 -16.00 -25.01 33.16
CA ASN A 129 -16.07 -23.91 32.18
C ASN A 129 -14.71 -23.28 31.82
N PHE A 130 -13.67 -24.09 31.69
CA PHE A 130 -12.36 -23.61 31.23
C PHE A 130 -12.44 -23.08 29.80
N VAL A 131 -11.72 -21.99 29.52
CA VAL A 131 -11.62 -21.40 28.17
C VAL A 131 -10.72 -22.25 27.28
N SER A 132 -9.62 -22.75 27.86
CA SER A 132 -8.54 -23.47 27.21
C SER A 132 -7.95 -24.54 28.13
N ILE A 133 -7.16 -25.44 27.55
CA ILE A 133 -6.39 -26.46 28.25
C ILE A 133 -5.05 -26.67 27.54
N GLU A 134 -3.99 -26.90 28.30
CA GLU A 134 -2.67 -27.23 27.77
C GLU A 134 -2.66 -28.67 27.20
N ALA A 135 -2.18 -28.82 25.97
CA ALA A 135 -2.16 -30.09 25.27
C ALA A 135 -0.89 -30.26 24.43
N GLU A 136 -0.36 -31.48 24.37
CA GLU A 136 0.52 -31.91 23.28
C GLU A 136 -0.34 -32.23 22.06
N VAL A 137 -0.03 -31.60 20.91
CA VAL A 137 -0.88 -31.66 19.72
C VAL A 137 -0.17 -32.33 18.55
N GLN A 138 -0.73 -33.44 18.10
CA GLN A 138 -0.35 -34.09 16.85
C GLN A 138 -1.40 -33.80 15.77
N GLU A 139 -1.00 -33.13 14.70
CA GLU A 139 -1.90 -32.76 13.61
C GLU A 139 -1.81 -33.73 12.44
N PHE A 140 -2.95 -34.32 12.08
CA PHE A 140 -3.12 -35.20 10.94
C PHE A 140 -3.62 -34.41 9.73
N LEU A 141 -2.91 -34.56 8.61
CA LEU A 141 -3.11 -33.75 7.42
C LEU A 141 -4.05 -34.45 6.43
N PRO A 142 -5.21 -33.85 6.09
CA PRO A 142 -6.06 -34.34 5.02
C PRO A 142 -5.26 -34.53 3.73
N SER A 143 -5.50 -35.62 3.00
CA SER A 143 -4.72 -35.94 1.81
C SER A 143 -5.54 -36.32 0.58
N THR A 144 -6.86 -36.11 0.59
CA THR A 144 -7.67 -36.30 -0.61
C THR A 144 -7.40 -35.20 -1.65
N ASN A 145 -7.90 -35.40 -2.86
CA ASN A 145 -7.79 -34.41 -3.95
C ASN A 145 -8.97 -33.41 -3.99
N LYS A 146 -9.79 -33.35 -2.92
CA LYS A 146 -10.82 -32.31 -2.80
C LYS A 146 -10.16 -30.92 -2.75
N LYS A 147 -10.78 -29.94 -3.41
CA LYS A 147 -10.22 -28.59 -3.57
C LYS A 147 -9.87 -27.96 -2.22
N GLU A 148 -10.74 -28.07 -1.24
CA GLU A 148 -10.59 -27.50 0.10
C GLU A 148 -9.39 -28.10 0.84
N GLU A 149 -9.13 -29.40 0.66
CA GLU A 149 -8.00 -30.10 1.28
C GLU A 149 -6.66 -29.78 0.59
N VAL A 150 -6.68 -29.55 -0.72
CA VAL A 150 -5.51 -29.00 -1.42
C VAL A 150 -5.22 -27.58 -0.93
N ILE A 151 -6.23 -26.72 -0.82
CA ILE A 151 -6.08 -25.35 -0.28
C ILE A 151 -5.49 -25.39 1.13
N TYR A 152 -6.02 -26.28 1.98
CA TYR A 152 -5.53 -26.45 3.35
C TYR A 152 -4.05 -26.79 3.39
N ARG A 153 -3.63 -27.84 2.66
CA ARG A 153 -2.23 -28.26 2.60
C ARG A 153 -1.30 -27.16 2.08
N GLU A 154 -1.68 -26.49 1.01
CA GLU A 154 -0.87 -25.40 0.43
C GLU A 154 -0.76 -24.21 1.39
N SER A 155 -1.84 -23.87 2.11
CA SER A 155 -1.82 -22.80 3.13
C SER A 155 -0.88 -23.12 4.29
N MET A 156 -0.88 -24.38 4.75
CA MET A 156 -0.01 -24.86 5.82
C MET A 156 1.46 -24.88 5.39
N ILE A 157 1.75 -25.36 4.18
CA ILE A 157 3.11 -25.34 3.63
C ILE A 157 3.59 -23.88 3.52
N PHE A 158 2.75 -22.99 3.00
CA PHE A 158 3.06 -21.58 2.88
C PHE A 158 3.33 -20.93 4.24
N GLU A 159 2.48 -21.15 5.25
CA GLU A 159 2.68 -20.62 6.60
C GLU A 159 3.98 -21.15 7.22
N LYS A 160 4.27 -22.44 7.07
CA LYS A 160 5.50 -23.04 7.60
C LYS A 160 6.75 -22.40 7.01
N GLU A 161 6.77 -22.22 5.69
CA GLU A 161 7.89 -21.64 4.94
C GLU A 161 8.06 -20.14 5.20
N THR A 162 6.95 -19.40 5.20
CA THR A 162 6.96 -17.92 5.20
C THR A 162 6.70 -17.28 6.56
N GLY A 163 6.09 -18.02 7.49
CA GLY A 163 5.61 -17.49 8.77
C GLY A 163 4.35 -16.62 8.68
N LEU A 164 3.68 -16.56 7.52
CA LEU A 164 2.49 -15.74 7.29
C LEU A 164 1.20 -16.57 7.39
N SER A 165 0.49 -16.47 8.50
CA SER A 165 -0.76 -17.21 8.77
C SER A 165 -2.03 -16.53 8.22
N ASP A 166 -1.99 -15.23 7.97
CA ASP A 166 -3.20 -14.42 7.68
C ASP A 166 -3.58 -14.39 6.20
N ILE A 167 -2.83 -15.11 5.35
CA ILE A 167 -3.02 -15.14 3.90
C ILE A 167 -3.67 -16.45 3.51
N LEU A 168 -4.99 -16.41 3.30
CA LEU A 168 -5.79 -17.53 2.84
C LEU A 168 -6.33 -17.26 1.44
N PHE A 169 -5.98 -18.11 0.48
CA PHE A 169 -6.47 -18.07 -0.90
C PHE A 169 -7.55 -19.11 -1.17
N SER A 170 -8.50 -18.78 -2.05
CA SER A 170 -9.55 -19.70 -2.52
C SER A 170 -9.08 -20.65 -3.64
N ASN A 171 -7.83 -20.50 -4.09
CA ASN A 171 -7.21 -21.34 -5.11
C ASN A 171 -5.77 -21.70 -4.70
N PRO A 172 -5.41 -22.98 -4.63
CA PRO A 172 -4.10 -23.42 -4.15
C PRO A 172 -2.92 -22.90 -4.97
N ILE A 173 -3.08 -22.69 -6.28
CA ILE A 173 -1.97 -22.25 -7.14
C ILE A 173 -1.44 -20.85 -6.77
N ARG A 174 -2.26 -20.04 -6.09
CA ARG A 174 -1.92 -18.67 -5.70
C ARG A 174 -0.81 -18.62 -4.65
N TYR A 175 -0.68 -19.64 -3.80
CA TYR A 175 0.44 -19.73 -2.86
C TYR A 175 1.78 -19.82 -3.60
N LYS A 176 1.85 -20.58 -4.68
CA LYS A 176 3.05 -20.66 -5.53
C LYS A 176 3.38 -19.30 -6.16
N TYR A 177 2.39 -18.59 -6.71
CA TYR A 177 2.61 -17.27 -7.29
C TYR A 177 3.07 -16.24 -6.25
N LEU A 178 2.47 -16.28 -5.05
CA LEU A 178 2.86 -15.41 -3.96
C LEU A 178 4.31 -15.66 -3.50
N LYS A 179 4.73 -16.93 -3.40
CA LYS A 179 6.12 -17.28 -3.08
C LYS A 179 7.09 -16.73 -4.12
N ASN A 180 6.77 -16.86 -5.40
CA ASN A 180 7.61 -16.31 -6.47
C ASN A 180 7.73 -14.79 -6.37
N GLU A 181 6.63 -14.10 -6.04
CA GLU A 181 6.63 -12.65 -5.85
C GLU A 181 7.51 -12.22 -4.66
N ILE A 182 7.38 -12.91 -3.52
CA ILE A 182 8.22 -12.69 -2.33
C ILE A 182 9.69 -12.91 -2.67
N SER A 183 10.02 -14.01 -3.33
CA SER A 183 11.40 -14.31 -3.74
C SER A 183 11.95 -13.22 -4.67
N SER A 184 11.17 -12.77 -5.66
CA SER A 184 11.59 -11.69 -6.56
C SER A 184 11.84 -10.38 -5.83
N TYR A 185 11.01 -10.02 -4.85
CA TYR A 185 11.23 -8.83 -4.01
C TYR A 185 12.53 -8.94 -3.20
N ILE A 186 12.75 -10.07 -2.55
CA ILE A 186 13.94 -10.32 -1.73
C ILE A 186 15.20 -10.25 -2.60
N GLU A 187 15.18 -10.89 -3.77
CA GLU A 187 16.28 -10.86 -4.73
C GLU A 187 16.60 -9.43 -5.20
N LYS A 188 15.58 -8.61 -5.47
CA LYS A 188 15.80 -7.22 -5.91
C LYS A 188 16.44 -6.33 -4.85
N LEU A 189 16.07 -6.49 -3.58
CA LEU A 189 16.58 -5.63 -2.50
C LEU A 189 17.92 -6.10 -1.93
N TYR A 190 18.14 -7.41 -1.91
CA TYR A 190 19.27 -8.01 -1.20
C TYR A 190 20.23 -8.80 -2.10
N GLY A 191 19.91 -8.97 -3.39
CA GLY A 191 20.64 -9.83 -4.32
C GLY A 191 22.00 -9.31 -4.80
N ASN A 192 22.59 -8.31 -4.14
CA ASN A 192 23.87 -7.73 -4.55
C ASN A 192 25.11 -8.54 -4.17
N ASP A 193 25.01 -9.65 -3.44
CA ASP A 193 26.18 -10.48 -3.13
C ASP A 193 25.83 -11.98 -3.06
N LYS A 194 26.03 -12.70 -4.16
CA LYS A 194 25.99 -14.19 -4.27
C LYS A 194 24.66 -14.83 -3.86
N LYS A 195 24.49 -16.11 -4.21
CA LYS A 195 23.43 -16.98 -3.67
C LYS A 195 23.63 -17.12 -2.16
N ILE A 196 23.20 -16.13 -1.38
CA ILE A 196 23.08 -16.30 0.07
C ILE A 196 21.85 -17.17 0.26
N GLU A 197 22.10 -18.42 0.61
CA GLU A 197 21.07 -19.29 1.15
C GLU A 197 20.73 -18.72 2.54
N TYR A 198 19.60 -18.02 2.63
CA TYR A 198 19.13 -17.48 3.89
C TYR A 198 18.73 -18.63 4.81
N ASP A 199 19.13 -18.56 6.08
CA ASP A 199 18.54 -19.46 7.06
C ASP A 199 17.03 -19.17 7.21
N ASP A 200 16.29 -20.16 7.73
CA ASP A 200 14.83 -20.07 7.88
C ASP A 200 14.37 -18.82 8.65
N LYS A 201 15.19 -18.31 9.57
CA LYS A 201 14.86 -17.15 10.40
C LYS A 201 15.07 -15.85 9.64
N GLU A 202 16.17 -15.73 8.90
CA GLU A 202 16.47 -14.57 8.07
C GLU A 202 15.47 -14.46 6.91
N TYR A 203 15.13 -15.57 6.25
CA TYR A 203 14.11 -15.58 5.21
C TYR A 203 12.77 -15.04 5.73
N LYS A 204 12.31 -15.51 6.89
CA LYS A 204 11.06 -15.04 7.53
C LYS A 204 11.08 -13.56 7.90
N ILE A 205 12.25 -13.00 8.26
CA ILE A 205 12.38 -11.55 8.50
C ILE A 205 12.15 -10.77 7.20
N LYS A 206 12.75 -11.21 6.09
CA LYS A 206 12.61 -10.54 4.78
C LYS A 206 11.21 -10.70 4.19
N VAL A 207 10.58 -11.87 4.38
CA VAL A 207 9.16 -12.09 4.09
C VAL A 207 8.29 -11.10 4.86
N LYS A 208 8.58 -10.88 6.15
CA LYS A 208 7.84 -9.92 6.98
C LYS A 208 8.01 -8.48 6.48
N GLU A 209 9.19 -8.11 5.99
CA GLU A 209 9.39 -6.80 5.34
C GLU A 209 8.57 -6.67 4.07
N TRP A 210 8.55 -7.69 3.19
CA TRP A 210 7.68 -7.72 2.03
C TRP A 210 6.21 -7.56 2.44
N TYR A 211 5.77 -8.26 3.48
CA TYR A 211 4.41 -8.17 3.98
C TYR A 211 4.06 -6.72 4.39
N LEU A 212 4.93 -6.06 5.15
CA LEU A 212 4.71 -4.70 5.66
C LEU A 212 4.84 -3.61 4.58
N ASN A 213 5.67 -3.83 3.56
CA ASN A 213 5.98 -2.83 2.54
C ASN A 213 5.17 -2.99 1.26
N ILE A 214 4.68 -4.19 0.95
CA ILE A 214 3.94 -4.51 -0.28
C ILE A 214 2.54 -5.02 0.03
N PHE A 215 2.41 -6.13 0.74
CA PHE A 215 1.11 -6.78 0.94
C PHE A 215 0.11 -5.89 1.70
N GLU A 216 0.49 -5.41 2.88
CA GLU A 216 -0.37 -4.58 3.72
C GLU A 216 -0.75 -3.24 3.05
N PRO A 217 0.19 -2.47 2.46
CA PRO A 217 -0.16 -1.25 1.73
C PRO A 217 -1.15 -1.49 0.59
N ILE A 218 -0.92 -2.50 -0.25
CA ILE A 218 -1.77 -2.79 -1.41
C ILE A 218 -3.14 -3.31 -0.94
N LYS A 219 -3.19 -4.17 0.07
CA LYS A 219 -4.43 -4.61 0.72
C LYS A 219 -5.26 -3.41 1.17
N ASN A 220 -4.65 -2.46 1.86
CA ASN A 220 -5.32 -1.24 2.32
C ASN A 220 -5.82 -0.38 1.16
N ILE A 221 -5.03 -0.23 0.10
CA ILE A 221 -5.39 0.53 -1.11
C ILE A 221 -6.59 -0.10 -1.84
N ILE A 222 -6.62 -1.43 -1.94
CA ILE A 222 -7.74 -2.20 -2.53
C ILE A 222 -9.02 -1.98 -1.71
N LEU A 223 -8.92 -2.05 -0.38
CA LEU A 223 -10.03 -1.78 0.54
C LEU A 223 -10.53 -0.34 0.42
N ASP A 224 -9.62 0.63 0.39
CA ASP A 224 -9.96 2.06 0.28
C ASP A 224 -10.67 2.40 -1.04
N ASN A 225 -10.41 1.62 -2.08
CA ASN A 225 -11.03 1.76 -3.39
C ASN A 225 -12.27 0.87 -3.60
N ASN A 226 -12.74 0.18 -2.55
CA ASN A 226 -13.95 -0.65 -2.54
C ASN A 226 -13.97 -1.79 -3.57
N LEU A 227 -12.81 -2.35 -3.92
CA LEU A 227 -12.74 -3.41 -4.93
C LEU A 227 -13.44 -4.71 -4.51
N LEU A 228 -13.61 -4.96 -3.20
CA LEU A 228 -14.40 -6.11 -2.72
C LEU A 228 -15.88 -6.04 -3.12
N LEU A 229 -16.43 -4.84 -3.32
CA LEU A 229 -17.81 -4.71 -3.82
C LEU A 229 -17.94 -5.14 -5.29
N ILE A 230 -16.83 -5.08 -6.03
CA ILE A 230 -16.72 -5.49 -7.44
C ILE A 230 -16.52 -7.01 -7.52
N TYR A 231 -15.62 -7.56 -6.69
CA TYR A 231 -15.30 -8.98 -6.63
C TYR A 231 -16.05 -9.71 -5.51
N LYS A 232 -17.39 -9.72 -5.55
CA LYS A 232 -18.26 -10.20 -4.45
C LYS A 232 -18.01 -11.64 -3.99
N GLU A 233 -17.50 -12.51 -4.87
CA GLU A 233 -17.23 -13.92 -4.57
C GLU A 233 -15.77 -14.17 -4.13
N SER A 234 -14.94 -13.12 -4.08
CA SER A 234 -13.52 -13.23 -3.74
C SER A 234 -13.21 -12.60 -2.39
N ASN A 235 -12.27 -13.19 -1.66
CA ASN A 235 -11.73 -12.56 -0.47
C ASN A 235 -10.63 -11.53 -0.84
N ILE A 236 -10.18 -10.73 0.13
CA ILE A 236 -9.20 -9.67 -0.11
C ILE A 236 -7.84 -10.19 -0.61
N ASN A 237 -7.42 -11.38 -0.16
CA ASN A 237 -6.17 -11.99 -0.60
C ASN A 237 -6.29 -12.42 -2.06
N ASP A 238 -7.42 -12.98 -2.46
CA ASP A 238 -7.70 -13.32 -3.86
C ASP A 238 -7.64 -12.09 -4.77
N VAL A 239 -8.19 -10.95 -4.33
CA VAL A 239 -8.10 -9.68 -5.09
C VAL A 239 -6.65 -9.17 -5.16
N PHE A 240 -5.87 -9.33 -4.09
CA PHE A 240 -4.43 -9.05 -4.12
C PHE A 240 -3.71 -9.96 -5.13
N SER A 241 -4.08 -11.23 -5.25
CA SER A 241 -3.53 -12.13 -6.28
C SER A 241 -3.88 -11.67 -7.70
N PHE A 242 -5.11 -11.21 -7.93
CA PHE A 242 -5.50 -10.64 -9.23
C PHE A 242 -4.67 -9.40 -9.57
N PHE A 243 -4.35 -8.58 -8.58
CA PHE A 243 -3.43 -7.46 -8.74
C PHE A 243 -2.02 -7.93 -9.15
N LEU A 244 -1.47 -8.97 -8.51
CA LEU A 244 -0.14 -9.49 -8.88
C LEU A 244 -0.12 -10.07 -10.31
N GLU A 245 -1.17 -10.80 -10.70
CA GLU A 245 -1.33 -11.27 -12.09
C GLU A 245 -1.38 -10.08 -13.06
N HIS A 246 -2.17 -9.05 -12.73
CA HIS A 246 -2.24 -7.82 -13.50
C HIS A 246 -0.87 -7.15 -13.64
N LYS A 247 -0.12 -6.98 -12.55
CA LYS A 247 1.25 -6.46 -12.56
C LYS A 247 2.15 -7.26 -13.48
N TYR A 248 2.10 -8.59 -13.41
CA TYR A 248 2.91 -9.47 -14.26
C TYR A 248 2.62 -9.26 -15.74
N TYR A 249 1.34 -9.29 -16.15
CA TYR A 249 0.97 -9.08 -17.55
C TYR A 249 1.29 -7.66 -18.03
N LEU A 250 1.11 -6.66 -17.17
CA LEU A 250 1.46 -5.28 -17.46
C LEU A 250 2.96 -5.14 -17.71
N SER A 251 3.80 -5.66 -16.83
CA SER A 251 5.25 -5.65 -17.00
C SER A 251 5.70 -6.39 -18.27
N LYS A 252 5.05 -7.51 -18.61
CA LYS A 252 5.31 -8.23 -19.85
C LYS A 252 4.98 -7.41 -21.09
N ASN A 253 3.82 -6.74 -21.10
CA ASN A 253 3.40 -5.90 -22.22
C ASN A 253 4.33 -4.69 -22.41
N PHE A 254 4.82 -4.09 -21.32
CA PHE A 254 5.78 -2.99 -21.38
C PHE A 254 7.24 -3.44 -21.58
N SER A 255 7.51 -4.75 -21.64
CA SER A 255 8.86 -5.32 -21.68
C SER A 255 9.79 -4.81 -20.56
N LYS A 256 9.23 -4.40 -19.41
CA LYS A 256 9.97 -3.91 -18.23
C LYS A 256 9.11 -4.04 -16.98
N ASP A 257 9.72 -4.13 -15.80
CA ASP A 257 8.97 -4.05 -14.56
C ASP A 257 8.39 -2.64 -14.37
N VAL A 258 7.07 -2.54 -14.28
CA VAL A 258 6.37 -1.26 -14.13
C VAL A 258 6.20 -0.83 -12.66
N GLY A 259 6.63 -1.67 -11.71
CA GLY A 259 6.52 -1.37 -10.28
C GLY A 259 5.12 -1.61 -9.71
N TYR A 260 4.97 -1.51 -8.39
CA TYR A 260 3.70 -1.75 -7.69
C TYR A 260 2.75 -0.56 -7.81
N SER A 261 3.27 0.65 -7.72
CA SER A 261 2.47 1.89 -7.70
C SER A 261 1.70 2.08 -9.01
N TYR A 262 2.39 1.91 -10.15
CA TYR A 262 1.74 1.95 -11.45
C TYR A 262 0.71 0.84 -11.58
N SER A 263 1.08 -0.40 -11.26
CA SER A 263 0.20 -1.55 -11.42
C SER A 263 -1.08 -1.46 -10.57
N ILE A 264 -1.02 -0.98 -9.33
CA ILE A 264 -2.20 -0.97 -8.46
C ILE A 264 -3.20 0.10 -8.89
N ILE A 265 -2.70 1.26 -9.29
CA ILE A 265 -3.54 2.33 -9.85
C ILE A 265 -4.17 1.86 -11.16
N ASN A 266 -3.37 1.25 -12.04
CA ASN A 266 -3.85 0.72 -13.30
C ASN A 266 -4.91 -0.38 -13.11
N PHE A 267 -4.67 -1.32 -12.19
CA PHE A 267 -5.62 -2.37 -11.84
C PHE A 267 -6.96 -1.80 -11.33
N ILE A 268 -6.92 -0.81 -10.44
CA ILE A 268 -8.11 -0.16 -9.91
C ILE A 268 -8.86 0.62 -11.00
N ASN A 269 -8.15 1.34 -11.86
CA ASN A 269 -8.76 2.05 -12.98
C ASN A 269 -9.36 1.09 -14.00
N LEU A 270 -8.68 0.00 -14.33
CA LEU A 270 -9.19 -1.04 -15.23
C LEU A 270 -10.50 -1.64 -14.69
N THR A 271 -10.50 -2.05 -13.42
CA THR A 271 -11.66 -2.67 -12.77
C THR A 271 -12.86 -1.74 -12.70
N LYS A 272 -12.66 -0.47 -12.31
CA LYS A 272 -13.72 0.54 -12.26
C LYS A 272 -14.22 0.94 -13.64
N THR A 273 -13.32 1.09 -14.62
CA THR A 273 -13.68 1.49 -16.00
C THR A 273 -14.45 0.38 -16.73
N ARG A 274 -14.18 -0.90 -16.44
CA ARG A 274 -14.96 -2.03 -16.97
C ARG A 274 -16.42 -2.02 -16.52
N GLN A 275 -16.73 -1.46 -15.34
CA GLN A 275 -18.11 -1.34 -14.86
C GLN A 275 -18.84 -0.19 -15.54
N ASN A 276 -18.17 0.94 -15.74
CA ASN A 276 -18.71 2.11 -16.40
C ASN A 276 -17.59 2.86 -17.12
N LYS A 277 -17.58 2.83 -18.46
CA LYS A 277 -16.58 3.50 -19.32
C LYS A 277 -16.76 5.03 -19.29
N ASN A 278 -16.50 5.64 -18.14
CA ASN A 278 -16.55 7.09 -17.95
C ASN A 278 -15.30 7.60 -17.20
N PHE A 279 -15.12 8.92 -17.13
CA PHE A 279 -13.95 9.53 -16.48
C PHE A 279 -14.03 9.51 -14.94
N GLU A 280 -15.24 9.49 -14.39
CA GLU A 280 -15.51 9.62 -12.95
C GLU A 280 -15.18 8.33 -12.18
N SER A 281 -15.27 7.18 -12.83
CA SER A 281 -14.94 5.86 -12.28
C SER A 281 -13.41 5.66 -12.22
N LYS A 282 -12.75 6.38 -11.32
CA LYS A 282 -11.28 6.33 -11.15
C LYS A 282 -10.83 5.88 -9.77
N PHE A 283 -9.55 5.55 -9.71
CA PHE A 283 -8.80 5.37 -8.48
C PHE A 283 -8.96 6.58 -7.55
N ILE A 284 -9.17 6.33 -6.25
CA ILE A 284 -9.39 7.34 -5.21
C ILE A 284 -8.17 7.39 -4.30
N ILE A 285 -7.62 8.60 -4.13
CA ILE A 285 -6.57 8.91 -3.15
C ILE A 285 -7.27 9.28 -1.83
N LYS A 286 -7.16 8.45 -0.78
CA LYS A 286 -7.55 8.84 0.58
C LYS A 286 -6.36 9.40 1.35
N GLU A 287 -6.60 10.33 2.28
CA GLU A 287 -5.59 11.10 3.03
C GLU A 287 -4.76 10.31 4.07
N LYS A 288 -4.36 9.06 3.79
CA LYS A 288 -3.36 8.33 4.58
C LYS A 288 -2.17 7.94 3.70
N ASN A 289 -1.22 8.87 3.59
CA ASN A 289 -0.10 8.82 2.64
C ASN A 289 0.97 7.75 2.95
N LYS A 290 0.96 7.13 4.14
CA LYS A 290 1.99 6.16 4.54
C LYS A 290 2.03 4.89 3.67
N ASN A 291 0.89 4.45 3.13
CA ASN A 291 0.84 3.27 2.26
C ASN A 291 1.49 3.57 0.90
N TRP A 292 1.25 4.77 0.37
CA TRP A 292 1.85 5.24 -0.89
C TRP A 292 3.34 5.47 -0.73
N ASP A 293 3.76 6.14 0.34
CA ASP A 293 5.18 6.36 0.64
C ASP A 293 5.97 5.04 0.68
N LYS A 294 5.37 3.96 1.22
CA LYS A 294 5.98 2.63 1.24
C LYS A 294 6.12 2.05 -0.17
N LEU A 295 5.07 2.09 -0.99
CA LEU A 295 5.11 1.54 -2.35
C LEU A 295 6.05 2.31 -3.27
N LEU A 296 5.99 3.65 -3.21
CA LEU A 296 6.91 4.50 -3.97
C LEU A 296 8.34 4.23 -3.56
N ARG A 297 8.65 4.11 -2.25
CA ARG A 297 10.00 3.70 -1.83
C ARG A 297 10.41 2.39 -2.46
N VAL A 298 9.58 1.35 -2.42
CA VAL A 298 9.94 0.07 -3.05
C VAL A 298 10.19 0.21 -4.56
N ASP A 299 9.39 1.00 -5.26
CA ASP A 299 9.58 1.27 -6.69
C ASP A 299 10.82 2.13 -6.97
N PHE A 300 11.28 2.95 -6.01
CA PHE A 300 12.41 3.88 -6.14
C PHE A 300 13.71 3.46 -5.42
N LEU A 301 13.79 2.28 -4.80
CA LEU A 301 14.94 1.89 -3.97
C LEU A 301 16.23 1.66 -4.80
N LYS A 302 16.98 2.75 -4.99
CA LYS A 302 18.45 2.88 -4.91
C LYS A 302 18.75 4.17 -4.13
N GLU A 303 19.65 4.08 -3.15
CA GLU A 303 20.25 5.17 -2.34
C GLU A 303 19.48 5.63 -1.08
N ILE A 304 20.04 5.34 0.11
CA ILE A 304 20.52 6.33 1.11
C ILE A 304 20.89 5.61 2.43
N ASN A 305 22.08 5.92 2.97
CA ASN A 305 22.67 5.38 4.20
C ASN A 305 22.81 6.48 5.30
N THR A 306 22.83 6.12 6.59
CA THR A 306 22.37 6.99 7.71
C THR A 306 23.42 7.76 8.56
N SER A 307 24.68 7.88 8.16
CA SER A 307 25.74 8.54 8.96
C SER A 307 25.95 10.04 8.66
N VAL A 308 25.27 10.58 7.65
CA VAL A 308 25.46 11.94 7.09
C VAL A 308 24.80 13.05 7.95
N LYS A 309 24.01 12.71 8.97
CA LYS A 309 23.02 13.64 9.55
C LYS A 309 23.56 14.70 10.53
N LEU A 310 24.74 14.54 11.15
CA LEU A 310 25.20 15.41 12.25
C LEU A 310 26.06 16.61 11.82
N GLU A 311 26.68 16.58 10.64
CA GLU A 311 27.54 17.66 10.14
C GLU A 311 26.73 18.77 9.42
N TYR A 312 25.53 18.41 8.95
CA TYR A 312 24.61 19.27 8.19
C TYR A 312 24.01 20.37 9.07
N ASP A 313 23.68 20.07 10.32
CA ASP A 313 23.00 20.97 11.25
C ASP A 313 23.82 22.24 11.60
N LYS A 314 25.16 22.16 11.54
CA LYS A 314 26.04 23.28 11.92
C LYS A 314 26.18 24.35 10.83
N VAL A 315 26.24 23.95 9.57
CA VAL A 315 26.33 24.86 8.42
C VAL A 315 25.00 25.56 8.17
N GLU A 316 23.88 24.86 8.39
CA GLU A 316 22.53 25.41 8.30
C GLU A 316 22.35 26.62 9.22
N LYS A 317 22.70 26.49 10.50
CA LYS A 317 22.51 27.54 11.52
C LYS A 317 23.33 28.82 11.25
N ASN A 318 24.57 28.68 10.78
CA ASN A 318 25.44 29.82 10.49
C ASN A 318 24.99 30.62 9.26
N SER A 319 24.53 29.90 8.23
CA SER A 319 24.06 30.49 6.97
C SER A 319 22.78 31.30 7.17
N TYR A 320 21.84 30.75 7.95
CA TYR A 320 20.63 31.44 8.36
C TYR A 320 20.96 32.79 9.01
N SER A 321 21.79 32.76 10.06
CA SER A 321 22.15 33.95 10.85
C SER A 321 22.77 35.08 10.02
N TYR A 322 23.61 34.73 9.03
CA TYR A 322 24.22 35.71 8.13
C TYR A 322 23.21 36.35 7.18
N PHE A 323 22.29 35.56 6.60
CA PHE A 323 21.21 36.06 5.74
C PHE A 323 20.33 37.09 6.48
N ILE A 324 19.92 36.81 7.73
CA ILE A 324 19.13 37.74 8.56
C ILE A 324 19.81 39.11 8.66
N ASN A 325 21.10 39.12 9.01
CA ASN A 325 21.85 40.35 9.24
C ASN A 325 21.87 41.24 7.99
N LYS A 326 21.91 40.63 6.80
CA LYS A 326 21.91 41.37 5.54
C LYS A 326 20.54 41.92 5.17
N ILE A 327 19.47 41.13 5.36
CA ILE A 327 18.11 41.61 5.09
C ILE A 327 17.74 42.80 5.99
N LYS A 328 18.14 42.78 7.27
CA LYS A 328 17.92 43.91 8.21
C LYS A 328 18.59 45.22 7.82
N ARG A 329 19.50 45.21 6.84
CA ARG A 329 20.16 46.41 6.31
C ARG A 329 19.49 46.95 5.05
N LEU A 330 18.51 46.24 4.48
CA LEU A 330 17.72 46.68 3.34
C LEU A 330 16.56 47.59 3.80
N PRO A 331 15.94 48.37 2.89
CA PRO A 331 14.76 49.16 3.22
C PRO A 331 13.65 48.34 3.90
N ASN A 332 12.92 48.95 4.85
CA ASN A 332 11.93 48.29 5.72
C ASN A 332 10.91 47.40 4.99
N LYS A 333 10.59 47.70 3.72
CA LYS A 333 9.71 46.83 2.93
C LYS A 333 10.22 45.39 2.91
N TYR A 334 11.50 45.14 2.63
CA TYR A 334 12.08 43.80 2.51
C TYR A 334 12.18 43.05 3.84
N GLU A 335 12.47 43.76 4.94
CA GLU A 335 12.49 43.17 6.28
C GLU A 335 11.10 42.67 6.69
N ASN A 336 10.04 43.41 6.37
CA ASN A 336 8.66 43.00 6.64
C ASN A 336 8.24 41.76 5.84
N TYR A 337 8.65 41.62 4.57
CA TYR A 337 8.42 40.39 3.81
C TYR A 337 9.20 39.21 4.39
N PHE A 338 10.44 39.44 4.81
CA PHE A 338 11.29 38.43 5.41
C PHE A 338 10.70 37.84 6.69
N LEU A 339 10.20 38.67 7.61
CA LEU A 339 9.56 38.20 8.86
C LEU A 339 8.32 37.32 8.61
N ASN A 340 7.64 37.49 7.48
CA ASN A 340 6.52 36.65 7.07
C ASN A 340 6.96 35.31 6.47
N ILE A 341 8.14 35.24 5.84
CA ILE A 341 8.73 34.01 5.27
C ILE A 341 9.27 33.10 6.39
N THR A 342 9.76 33.65 7.50
CA THR A 342 10.55 32.92 8.50
C THR A 342 9.83 32.37 9.72
N LYS A 343 8.51 32.16 9.64
CA LYS A 343 7.81 31.35 10.67
C LYS A 343 8.22 29.86 10.66
N LYS A 344 9.09 29.43 9.73
CA LYS A 344 9.71 28.09 9.65
C LYS A 344 11.22 28.24 9.40
N GLU A 345 12.04 28.07 10.45
CA GLU A 345 13.48 28.41 10.46
C GLU A 345 14.35 27.66 9.42
N ASN A 346 13.92 26.50 8.90
CA ASN A 346 14.77 25.60 8.09
C ASN A 346 14.69 25.80 6.56
N ASN A 347 13.78 26.63 6.05
CA ASN A 347 13.50 26.68 4.60
C ASN A 347 14.51 27.52 3.80
N ILE A 348 14.95 28.66 4.35
CA ILE A 348 15.82 29.60 3.62
C ILE A 348 17.21 29.03 3.34
N PHE A 349 17.75 28.23 4.26
CA PHE A 349 19.04 27.58 4.06
C PHE A 349 19.00 26.58 2.91
N LYS A 350 17.92 25.78 2.83
CA LYS A 350 17.69 24.86 1.71
C LYS A 350 17.68 25.62 0.37
N TYR A 351 17.06 26.80 0.32
CA TYR A 351 17.01 27.62 -0.88
C TYR A 351 18.38 28.15 -1.29
N ILE A 352 19.13 28.72 -0.34
CA ILE A 352 20.50 29.18 -0.59
C ILE A 352 21.40 28.02 -1.01
N SER A 353 21.22 26.84 -0.41
CA SER A 353 21.96 25.62 -0.80
C SER A 353 21.64 25.17 -2.22
N ASN A 354 20.39 25.30 -2.67
CA ASN A 354 20.01 24.98 -4.04
C ASN A 354 20.59 25.99 -5.03
N TYR A 355 20.48 27.28 -4.70
CA TYR A 355 21.11 28.35 -5.48
C TYR A 355 22.63 28.12 -5.62
N CYS A 356 23.33 27.76 -4.54
CA CYS A 356 24.75 27.41 -4.57
C CYS A 356 25.09 26.34 -5.62
N LYS A 357 24.27 25.28 -5.69
CA LYS A 357 24.47 24.20 -6.65
C LYS A 357 24.34 24.70 -8.10
N ILE A 358 23.37 25.58 -8.35
CA ILE A 358 23.14 26.17 -9.68
C ILE A 358 24.33 27.04 -10.11
N ILE A 359 24.84 27.89 -9.21
CA ILE A 359 25.91 28.85 -9.56
C ILE A 359 27.29 28.18 -9.63
N HIS A 360 27.61 27.32 -8.65
CA HIS A 360 28.97 26.83 -8.45
C HIS A 360 29.16 25.35 -8.81
N LYS A 361 28.09 24.63 -9.16
CA LYS A 361 28.09 23.17 -9.40
C LYS A 361 28.71 22.36 -8.24
N LYS A 362 28.64 22.90 -7.03
CA LYS A 362 29.21 22.32 -5.80
C LYS A 362 28.19 22.36 -4.68
N SER A 363 28.34 21.46 -3.72
CA SER A 363 27.55 21.50 -2.51
C SER A 363 27.92 22.73 -1.69
N ILE A 364 26.96 23.29 -0.96
CA ILE A 364 27.21 24.44 -0.09
C ILE A 364 28.22 24.10 1.02
N TYR A 365 28.33 22.82 1.38
CA TYR A 365 29.29 22.28 2.34
C TYR A 365 30.73 22.20 1.79
N ASP A 366 30.91 22.28 0.46
CA ASP A 366 32.22 22.21 -0.21
C ASP A 366 32.85 23.60 -0.42
N LEU A 367 32.15 24.68 -0.03
CA LEU A 367 32.59 26.05 -0.25
C LEU A 367 33.52 26.57 0.85
N LYS A 368 34.57 27.30 0.44
CA LYS A 368 35.45 28.02 1.37
C LYS A 368 34.80 29.28 1.97
N ASP A 369 33.89 29.93 1.24
CA ASP A 369 33.14 31.11 1.71
C ASP A 369 31.70 31.06 1.20
N ILE A 370 30.74 31.05 2.12
CA ILE A 370 29.29 30.99 1.86
C ILE A 370 28.65 32.37 1.75
N ARG A 371 29.34 33.41 2.19
CA ARG A 371 28.80 34.77 2.33
C ARG A 371 28.45 35.41 0.99
N GLU A 372 29.25 35.12 -0.03
CA GLU A 372 29.03 35.59 -1.40
C GLU A 372 27.75 34.98 -2.00
N VAL A 373 27.58 33.66 -1.87
CA VAL A 373 26.37 32.94 -2.30
C VAL A 373 25.11 33.52 -1.68
N ILE A 374 25.18 33.81 -0.38
CA ILE A 374 24.05 34.40 0.35
C ILE A 374 23.70 35.79 -0.21
N LEU A 375 24.70 36.62 -0.50
CA LEU A 375 24.46 37.96 -1.06
C LEU A 375 23.87 37.90 -2.47
N ASN A 376 24.38 37.00 -3.32
CA ASN A 376 23.88 36.86 -4.69
C ASN A 376 22.45 36.31 -4.71
N TYR A 377 22.13 35.35 -3.86
CA TYR A 377 20.75 34.87 -3.68
C TYR A 377 19.79 36.00 -3.26
N ILE A 378 20.23 36.91 -2.38
CA ILE A 378 19.39 38.06 -1.99
C ILE A 378 19.07 38.95 -3.21
N VAL A 379 20.07 39.22 -4.04
CA VAL A 379 19.96 40.15 -5.18
C VAL A 379 19.20 39.54 -6.35
N GLU A 380 19.51 38.30 -6.72
CA GLU A 380 19.00 37.67 -7.94
C GLU A 380 17.64 37.00 -7.75
N ILE A 381 17.27 36.68 -6.50
CA ILE A 381 16.09 35.86 -6.23
C ILE A 381 15.18 36.55 -5.23
N PHE A 382 15.66 36.84 -4.03
CA PHE A 382 14.81 37.37 -2.96
C PHE A 382 14.22 38.75 -3.33
N ILE A 383 15.05 39.72 -3.74
CA ILE A 383 14.59 41.08 -4.08
C ILE A 383 13.59 41.06 -5.26
N PRO A 384 13.87 40.40 -6.40
CA PRO A 384 12.94 40.35 -7.53
C PRO A 384 11.58 39.76 -7.17
N ILE A 385 11.56 38.68 -6.39
CA ILE A 385 10.31 38.06 -5.91
C ILE A 385 9.52 39.06 -5.04
N VAL A 386 10.20 39.76 -4.13
CA VAL A 386 9.55 40.79 -3.31
C VAL A 386 9.02 41.96 -4.16
N GLU A 387 9.73 42.42 -5.19
CA GLU A 387 9.25 43.50 -6.07
C GLU A 387 8.01 43.10 -6.88
N ILE A 388 7.99 41.88 -7.42
CA ILE A 388 6.86 41.37 -8.23
C ILE A 388 5.60 41.19 -7.36
N SER A 389 5.78 40.93 -6.06
CA SER A 389 4.70 40.60 -5.14
C SER A 389 3.71 41.74 -4.84
N LYS A 390 4.03 43.00 -5.19
CA LYS A 390 3.21 44.23 -5.01
C LYS A 390 2.34 44.27 -3.73
N SER A 391 2.80 43.73 -2.60
CA SER A 391 2.09 43.72 -1.30
C SER A 391 0.96 42.72 -1.11
N GLU A 392 0.91 41.63 -1.88
CA GLU A 392 -0.08 40.56 -1.65
C GLU A 392 0.39 39.52 -0.62
N GLU A 393 -0.34 39.40 0.49
CA GLU A 393 -0.12 38.39 1.54
C GLU A 393 -0.16 36.94 1.00
N LYS A 394 -0.84 36.72 -0.13
CA LYS A 394 -0.94 35.43 -0.84
C LYS A 394 0.38 35.03 -1.52
N PHE A 395 1.18 36.00 -1.97
CA PHE A 395 2.45 35.76 -2.65
C PHE A 395 3.54 35.29 -1.67
N LEU A 396 3.52 35.85 -0.46
CA LEU A 396 4.38 35.46 0.67
C LEU A 396 4.19 34.00 1.11
N LYS A 397 2.95 33.49 1.07
CA LYS A 397 2.66 32.06 1.33
C LYS A 397 3.25 31.13 0.26
N ASN A 398 3.57 31.65 -0.93
CA ASN A 398 4.04 30.90 -2.08
C ASN A 398 5.51 31.18 -2.46
N TYR A 399 6.28 31.84 -1.58
CA TYR A 399 7.67 32.26 -1.85
C TYR A 399 8.55 31.10 -2.35
N GLU A 400 8.48 29.92 -1.70
CA GLU A 400 9.21 28.70 -2.12
C GLU A 400 8.96 28.32 -3.58
N LYS A 401 7.70 28.40 -4.00
CA LYS A 401 7.26 28.01 -5.33
C LYS A 401 7.80 28.98 -6.39
N ILE A 402 7.64 30.28 -6.16
CA ILE A 402 8.10 31.33 -7.09
C ILE A 402 9.63 31.33 -7.20
N GLN A 403 10.32 31.09 -6.09
CA GLN A 403 11.77 30.98 -6.07
C GLN A 403 12.29 29.81 -6.91
N ASN A 404 11.61 28.67 -6.88
CA ASN A 404 12.01 27.52 -7.70
C ASN A 404 11.83 27.80 -9.19
N ASP A 405 10.80 28.57 -9.59
CA ASP A 405 10.65 29.04 -10.97
C ASP A 405 11.86 29.91 -11.39
N PHE A 406 12.29 30.83 -10.52
CA PHE A 406 13.47 31.66 -10.78
C PHE A 406 14.77 30.86 -10.87
N PHE A 407 14.95 29.83 -10.03
CA PHE A 407 16.11 28.93 -10.11
C PHE A 407 16.20 28.22 -11.45
N PHE A 408 15.07 27.73 -11.95
CA PHE A 408 15.00 27.09 -13.26
C PHE A 408 15.38 28.06 -14.39
N LEU A 409 14.83 29.29 -14.34
CA LEU A 409 15.17 30.32 -15.33
C LEU A 409 16.67 30.63 -15.32
N LEU A 410 17.24 30.82 -14.14
CA LEU A 410 18.65 31.16 -13.98
C LEU A 410 19.59 30.05 -14.47
N GLU A 411 19.22 28.79 -14.24
CA GLU A 411 20.00 27.63 -14.71
C GLU A 411 20.01 27.56 -16.25
N ASN A 412 18.85 27.76 -16.89
CA ASN A 412 18.72 27.77 -18.35
C ASN A 412 19.40 28.99 -18.98
N GLU A 413 19.25 30.16 -18.38
CA GLU A 413 19.95 31.38 -18.80
C GLU A 413 21.45 31.16 -18.85
N LYS A 414 22.03 30.55 -17.81
CA LYS A 414 23.47 30.26 -17.75
C LYS A 414 23.92 29.22 -18.75
N ALA A 415 23.11 28.19 -18.99
CA ALA A 415 23.39 27.19 -20.03
C ALA A 415 23.44 27.86 -21.41
N LEU A 416 22.45 28.69 -21.74
CA LEU A 416 22.38 29.41 -23.02
C LEU A 416 23.52 30.41 -23.21
N ILE A 417 23.90 31.15 -22.15
CA ILE A 417 25.08 32.04 -22.18
C ILE A 417 26.36 31.26 -22.44
N SER A 418 26.52 30.09 -21.81
CA SER A 418 27.70 29.25 -22.01
C SER A 418 27.83 28.70 -23.43
N GLU A 419 26.71 28.65 -24.17
CA GLU A 419 26.63 28.27 -25.58
C GLU A 419 26.65 29.48 -26.54
N GLY A 420 26.79 30.71 -26.04
CA GLY A 420 26.87 31.93 -26.83
C GLY A 420 25.55 32.41 -27.44
N LYS A 421 24.39 31.98 -26.91
CA LYS A 421 23.06 32.32 -27.42
C LYS A 421 22.52 33.61 -26.78
N ILE A 422 21.75 34.40 -27.55
CA ILE A 422 21.06 35.61 -27.06
C ILE A 422 19.80 35.17 -26.29
N ILE A 423 19.58 35.76 -25.11
CA ILE A 423 18.45 35.42 -24.25
C ILE A 423 17.26 36.31 -24.57
N LYS A 424 16.19 35.72 -25.10
CA LYS A 424 14.83 36.27 -25.00
C LYS A 424 14.03 35.42 -24.02
N TYR A 425 13.30 36.08 -23.12
CA TYR A 425 12.55 35.39 -22.07
C TYR A 425 11.45 34.49 -22.63
N GLU A 426 10.91 34.79 -23.82
CA GLU A 426 9.94 33.93 -24.52
C GLU A 426 10.54 32.56 -24.92
N ASP A 427 11.81 32.50 -25.34
CA ASP A 427 12.50 31.25 -25.75
C ASP A 427 12.90 30.38 -24.54
N ILE A 428 13.08 31.00 -23.37
CA ILE A 428 13.29 30.29 -22.11
C ILE A 428 11.97 29.64 -21.65
N ILE A 429 10.83 30.25 -21.95
CA ILE A 429 9.50 29.75 -21.59
C ILE A 429 9.10 28.52 -22.41
N GLU A 430 9.48 28.44 -23.70
CA GLU A 430 9.28 27.23 -24.51
C GLU A 430 10.10 26.02 -23.98
N ASN A 431 11.24 26.26 -23.32
CA ASN A 431 12.04 25.20 -22.68
C ASN A 431 11.52 24.77 -21.29
N ILE A 432 10.45 25.39 -20.76
CA ILE A 432 9.78 25.02 -19.48
C ILE A 432 8.98 23.71 -19.60
N VAL A 433 8.82 23.15 -20.80
CA VAL A 433 8.02 21.94 -21.07
C VAL A 433 8.55 20.69 -20.33
N GLY A 434 9.77 20.72 -19.78
CA GLY A 434 10.40 19.57 -19.10
C GLY A 434 10.27 19.47 -17.58
N TYR A 435 9.87 20.51 -16.83
CA TYR A 435 9.83 20.45 -15.36
C TYR A 435 8.54 21.04 -14.76
N ASN A 436 7.87 20.23 -13.95
CA ASN A 436 6.64 20.57 -13.24
C ASN A 436 6.86 21.63 -12.16
N ILE A 437 6.24 22.81 -12.32
CA ILE A 437 5.98 23.73 -11.20
C ILE A 437 4.53 24.26 -11.26
N LEU A 438 3.70 23.54 -10.50
CA LEU A 438 2.65 23.95 -9.55
C LEU A 438 1.45 24.79 -10.01
N ASP A 439 0.29 24.34 -9.52
CA ASP A 439 -1.02 24.96 -9.67
C ASP A 439 -1.28 26.25 -8.85
N ASN A 440 -2.03 27.15 -9.51
CA ASN A 440 -2.74 28.37 -9.09
C ASN A 440 -2.07 29.76 -9.02
N ILE A 441 -0.76 29.91 -8.95
CA ILE A 441 -0.05 31.17 -9.25
C ILE A 441 1.37 30.79 -9.71
N SER A 442 1.49 30.38 -10.97
CA SER A 442 2.79 30.24 -11.65
C SER A 442 2.76 31.15 -12.87
N VAL A 443 3.90 31.72 -13.25
CA VAL A 443 4.02 32.52 -14.49
C VAL A 443 3.54 31.70 -15.68
N LYS A 444 3.85 30.39 -15.68
CA LYS A 444 3.35 29.39 -16.63
C LYS A 444 1.82 29.36 -16.75
N LYS A 445 1.08 29.33 -15.63
CA LYS A 445 -0.39 29.26 -15.63
C LYS A 445 -1.06 30.54 -16.14
N ILE A 446 -0.45 31.70 -15.89
CA ILE A 446 -0.95 32.99 -16.41
C ILE A 446 -0.81 33.02 -17.94
N ILE A 447 0.39 32.70 -18.45
CA ILE A 447 0.67 32.66 -19.89
C ILE A 447 -0.21 31.61 -20.60
N LEU A 448 -0.36 30.41 -19.99
CA LEU A 448 -1.23 29.37 -20.50
C LEU A 448 -2.68 29.86 -20.64
N ASN A 449 -3.22 30.51 -19.61
CA ASN A 449 -4.59 31.03 -19.65
C ASN A 449 -4.75 32.13 -20.71
N GLU A 450 -3.78 33.02 -20.88
CA GLU A 450 -3.81 34.05 -21.92
C GLU A 450 -3.79 33.44 -23.32
N LYS A 451 -2.92 32.44 -23.56
CA LYS A 451 -2.84 31.71 -24.84
C LYS A 451 -4.09 30.88 -25.13
N ILE A 452 -4.71 30.28 -24.12
CA ILE A 452 -6.01 29.61 -24.26
C ILE A 452 -7.08 30.64 -24.67
N ASN A 453 -7.11 31.81 -24.04
CA ASN A 453 -8.06 32.87 -24.41
C ASN A 453 -7.82 33.38 -25.84
N GLU A 454 -6.57 33.51 -26.27
CA GLU A 454 -6.20 33.84 -27.65
C GLU A 454 -6.69 32.77 -28.63
N LEU A 455 -6.45 31.49 -28.33
CA LEU A 455 -6.93 30.35 -29.10
C LEU A 455 -8.45 30.42 -29.29
N PHE A 456 -9.21 30.55 -28.21
CA PHE A 456 -10.68 30.62 -28.27
C PHE A 456 -11.21 31.82 -29.06
N LYS A 457 -10.52 32.96 -29.03
CA LYS A 457 -10.92 34.15 -29.80
C LYS A 457 -10.71 33.97 -31.31
N ASN A 458 -9.68 33.23 -31.70
CA ASN A 458 -9.24 33.11 -33.08
C ASN A 458 -9.86 31.91 -33.83
N LEU A 459 -10.45 30.96 -33.12
CA LEU A 459 -11.15 29.80 -33.71
C LEU A 459 -12.50 30.20 -34.33
N LYS A 460 -12.68 29.96 -35.63
CA LYS A 460 -13.96 30.08 -36.35
C LYS A 460 -15.01 29.06 -35.86
N TYR A 461 -14.62 27.88 -35.41
CA TYR A 461 -15.49 26.80 -34.92
C TYR A 461 -15.39 26.60 -33.39
N ASN A 462 -15.37 27.71 -32.65
CA ASN A 462 -15.23 27.72 -31.19
C ASN A 462 -16.23 26.79 -30.48
N ASN A 463 -17.48 26.69 -30.92
CA ASN A 463 -18.49 25.82 -30.27
C ASN A 463 -18.08 24.34 -30.25
N LYS A 464 -17.54 23.82 -31.36
CA LYS A 464 -17.17 22.41 -31.47
C LYS A 464 -15.90 22.10 -30.69
N PHE A 465 -14.93 23.01 -30.72
CA PHE A 465 -13.74 22.91 -29.88
C PHE A 465 -14.08 23.01 -28.38
N SER A 466 -15.03 23.88 -28.01
CA SER A 466 -15.54 24.01 -26.65
C SER A 466 -16.21 22.72 -26.15
N GLU A 467 -16.96 22.00 -27.00
CA GLU A 467 -17.51 20.69 -26.66
C GLU A 467 -16.39 19.70 -26.30
N ILE A 468 -15.36 19.58 -27.15
CA ILE A 468 -14.21 18.70 -26.92
C ILE A 468 -13.46 19.11 -25.65
N TYR A 469 -13.17 20.40 -25.49
CA TYR A 469 -12.47 20.97 -24.33
C TYR A 469 -13.20 20.70 -23.01
N ASN A 470 -14.53 20.78 -23.01
CA ASN A 470 -15.34 20.52 -21.81
C ASN A 470 -15.54 19.02 -21.56
N GLU A 471 -15.71 18.19 -22.60
CA GLU A 471 -15.94 16.75 -22.46
C GLU A 471 -14.67 15.99 -22.06
N TYR A 472 -13.52 16.35 -22.64
CA TYR A 472 -12.26 15.60 -22.49
C TYR A 472 -11.25 16.29 -21.56
N GLY A 473 -11.59 17.46 -21.04
CA GLY A 473 -10.82 18.17 -20.02
C GLY A 473 -9.99 19.32 -20.59
N LYS A 474 -9.74 20.29 -19.71
CA LYS A 474 -9.08 21.56 -20.05
C LYS A 474 -7.59 21.36 -20.32
N ILE A 475 -7.07 22.07 -21.32
CA ILE A 475 -5.64 22.13 -21.61
C ILE A 475 -4.90 22.71 -20.39
N ASN A 476 -4.05 21.90 -19.79
CA ASN A 476 -3.22 22.28 -18.64
C ASN A 476 -1.74 22.47 -19.03
N GLU A 477 -1.38 22.19 -20.29
CA GLU A 477 0.00 22.24 -20.75
C GLU A 477 0.19 23.17 -21.95
N TYR A 478 1.31 23.89 -21.93
CA TYR A 478 1.66 24.83 -22.99
C TYR A 478 2.02 24.10 -24.29
N LEU A 479 2.70 22.96 -24.18
CA LEU A 479 3.08 22.13 -25.32
C LEU A 479 1.87 21.73 -26.16
N THR A 480 0.73 21.42 -25.54
CA THR A 480 -0.49 21.05 -26.28
C THR A 480 -1.05 22.24 -27.06
N LEU A 481 -0.88 23.48 -26.59
CA LEU A 481 -1.23 24.67 -27.38
C LEU A 481 -0.31 24.87 -28.58
N GLU A 482 1.01 24.72 -28.42
CA GLU A 482 1.96 24.84 -29.54
C GLU A 482 1.65 23.83 -30.64
N VAL A 483 1.43 22.58 -30.25
CA VAL A 483 1.05 21.50 -31.18
C VAL A 483 -0.25 21.86 -31.91
N PHE A 484 -1.26 22.35 -31.18
CA PHE A 484 -2.53 22.73 -31.78
C PHE A 484 -2.38 23.87 -32.80
N PHE A 485 -1.63 24.92 -32.48
CA PHE A 485 -1.36 26.02 -33.42
C PHE A 485 -0.66 25.52 -34.69
N LYS A 486 0.44 24.76 -34.56
CA LYS A 486 1.16 24.20 -35.71
C LYS A 486 0.26 23.35 -36.61
N LEU A 487 -0.63 22.56 -36.04
CA LEU A 487 -1.54 21.71 -36.82
C LEU A 487 -2.59 22.52 -37.55
N MET A 488 -3.20 23.50 -36.87
CA MET A 488 -4.18 24.38 -37.50
C MET A 488 -3.56 25.14 -38.66
N ASP A 489 -2.31 25.60 -38.53
CA ASP A 489 -1.56 26.25 -39.61
C ASP A 489 -1.32 25.29 -40.79
N ASN A 490 -1.01 24.02 -40.51
CA ASN A 490 -0.68 23.03 -41.53
C ASN A 490 -1.88 22.45 -42.28
N MET A 491 -3.00 22.16 -41.60
CA MET A 491 -4.16 21.46 -42.20
C MET A 491 -5.45 22.28 -42.24
N GLY A 492 -5.45 23.46 -41.62
CA GLY A 492 -6.64 24.29 -41.46
C GLY A 492 -7.52 23.85 -40.29
N GLU A 493 -8.17 24.84 -39.67
CA GLU A 493 -8.95 24.69 -38.44
C GLU A 493 -10.04 23.61 -38.50
N THR A 494 -10.79 23.54 -39.61
CA THR A 494 -11.92 22.60 -39.76
C THR A 494 -11.45 21.15 -39.73
N GLU A 495 -10.36 20.87 -40.44
CA GLU A 495 -9.83 19.51 -40.56
C GLU A 495 -9.13 19.11 -39.25
N PHE A 496 -8.42 20.04 -38.61
CA PHE A 496 -7.86 19.86 -37.29
C PHE A 496 -8.93 19.45 -36.26
N ILE A 497 -10.04 20.18 -36.15
CA ILE A 497 -11.08 19.88 -35.15
C ILE A 497 -11.71 18.51 -35.41
N LYS A 498 -12.00 18.17 -36.68
CA LYS A 498 -12.54 16.83 -37.03
C LYS A 498 -11.59 15.70 -36.68
N LYS A 499 -10.29 15.89 -36.97
CA LYS A 499 -9.25 14.91 -36.64
C LYS A 499 -9.13 14.74 -35.13
N LEU A 500 -9.06 15.85 -34.40
CA LEU A 500 -8.98 15.88 -32.94
C LEU A 500 -10.16 15.15 -32.30
N GLU A 501 -11.39 15.45 -32.73
CA GLU A 501 -12.62 14.81 -32.23
C GLU A 501 -12.58 13.29 -32.44
N ASN A 502 -12.26 12.85 -33.65
CA ASN A 502 -12.25 11.43 -34.00
C ASN A 502 -11.16 10.66 -33.24
N GLU A 503 -9.93 11.18 -33.21
CA GLU A 503 -8.83 10.47 -32.55
C GLU A 503 -9.00 10.44 -31.02
N ILE A 504 -9.43 11.54 -30.40
CA ILE A 504 -9.73 11.55 -28.95
C ILE A 504 -10.88 10.60 -28.63
N TYR A 505 -11.93 10.54 -29.46
CA TYR A 505 -13.02 9.58 -29.30
C TYR A 505 -12.52 8.13 -29.41
N GLN A 506 -11.66 7.82 -30.37
CA GLN A 506 -11.08 6.48 -30.52
C GLN A 506 -10.24 6.09 -29.29
N LEU A 507 -9.44 7.01 -28.76
CA LEU A 507 -8.60 6.77 -27.58
C LEU A 507 -9.42 6.61 -26.30
N LYS A 508 -10.49 7.40 -26.12
CA LYS A 508 -11.42 7.23 -24.99
C LYS A 508 -12.03 5.82 -25.00
N ASN A 509 -12.23 5.25 -26.18
CA ASN A 509 -12.84 3.94 -26.34
C ASN A 509 -11.85 2.76 -26.33
N SER A 510 -10.53 3.03 -26.29
CA SER A 510 -9.46 2.04 -26.20
C SER A 510 -8.91 1.90 -24.77
N ASP A 511 -7.86 1.09 -24.59
CA ASP A 511 -7.16 0.92 -23.31
C ASP A 511 -6.37 2.18 -22.88
N GLU A 512 -6.25 3.17 -23.77
CA GLU A 512 -5.57 4.44 -23.51
C GLU A 512 -6.28 5.29 -22.45
N LEU A 513 -7.59 5.16 -22.30
CA LEU A 513 -8.33 5.79 -21.20
C LEU A 513 -7.82 5.31 -19.83
N ILE A 514 -7.53 4.01 -19.69
CA ILE A 514 -7.05 3.42 -18.43
C ILE A 514 -5.61 3.87 -18.16
N LYS A 515 -4.79 3.94 -19.22
CA LYS A 515 -3.42 4.43 -19.13
C LYS A 515 -3.38 5.90 -18.70
N TYR A 516 -4.19 6.77 -19.32
CA TYR A 516 -4.39 8.15 -18.87
C TYR A 516 -4.80 8.25 -17.40
N LYS A 517 -5.85 7.53 -16.98
CA LYS A 517 -6.30 7.56 -15.58
C LYS A 517 -5.20 7.10 -14.62
N THR A 518 -4.29 6.24 -15.08
CA THR A 518 -3.18 5.75 -14.27
C THR A 518 -2.09 6.79 -14.13
N GLU A 519 -1.63 7.33 -15.25
CA GLU A 519 -0.55 8.31 -15.28
C GLU A 519 -0.95 9.63 -14.62
N SER A 520 -2.21 10.07 -14.79
CA SER A 520 -2.73 11.27 -14.14
C SER A 520 -2.82 11.16 -12.61
N VAL A 521 -3.03 9.96 -12.06
CA VAL A 521 -2.98 9.75 -10.61
C VAL A 521 -1.53 9.72 -10.12
N LEU A 522 -0.63 9.07 -10.86
CA LEU A 522 0.79 9.02 -10.51
C LEU A 522 1.44 10.39 -10.51
N SER A 523 1.07 11.27 -11.44
CA SER A 523 1.60 12.64 -11.48
C SER A 523 1.21 13.39 -10.20
N VAL A 524 -0.06 13.32 -9.79
CA VAL A 524 -0.56 13.92 -8.53
C VAL A 524 0.16 13.34 -7.31
N LEU A 525 0.36 12.02 -7.24
CA LEU A 525 1.10 11.38 -6.14
C LEU A 525 2.58 11.78 -6.09
N SER A 526 3.17 12.12 -7.23
CA SER A 526 4.56 12.57 -7.34
C SER A 526 4.73 14.08 -7.10
N GLY A 527 3.64 14.78 -6.79
CA GLY A 527 3.64 16.24 -6.58
C GLY A 527 3.59 17.06 -7.86
N GLU A 528 3.32 16.44 -9.00
CA GLU A 528 3.10 17.09 -10.29
C GLU A 528 1.64 17.55 -10.44
N ASP A 529 1.41 18.54 -11.30
CA ASP A 529 0.05 18.97 -11.60
C ASP A 529 -0.69 17.89 -12.41
N SER A 530 -2.02 17.83 -12.26
CA SER A 530 -2.84 16.93 -13.07
C SER A 530 -2.93 17.44 -14.51
N PHE A 531 -2.79 16.54 -15.48
CA PHE A 531 -2.98 16.83 -16.90
C PHE A 531 -4.33 16.28 -17.39
N SER A 532 -4.90 16.88 -18.43
CA SER A 532 -6.18 16.45 -19.01
C SER A 532 -6.03 15.29 -19.99
N PHE A 533 -7.15 14.73 -20.47
CA PHE A 533 -7.11 13.72 -21.51
C PHE A 533 -6.63 14.30 -22.85
N ILE A 534 -6.87 15.59 -23.09
CA ILE A 534 -6.35 16.32 -24.26
C ILE A 534 -4.82 16.45 -24.16
N ASP A 535 -4.29 16.78 -22.98
CA ASP A 535 -2.84 16.84 -22.79
C ASP A 535 -2.19 15.45 -22.95
N TYR A 536 -2.84 14.41 -22.41
CA TYR A 536 -2.42 13.02 -22.57
C TYR A 536 -2.35 12.59 -24.04
N TYR A 537 -3.37 12.96 -24.83
CA TYR A 537 -3.44 12.72 -26.27
C TYR A 537 -2.22 13.29 -27.00
N VAL A 538 -1.89 14.56 -26.75
CA VAL A 538 -0.75 15.21 -27.40
C VAL A 538 0.58 14.58 -26.97
N ARG A 539 0.74 14.24 -25.69
CA ARG A 539 1.97 13.61 -25.16
C ARG A 539 2.29 12.25 -25.79
N ASN A 540 1.27 11.47 -26.18
CA ASN A 540 1.42 10.05 -26.49
C ASN A 540 1.29 9.66 -27.96
N ILE A 541 0.86 10.55 -28.84
CA ILE A 541 0.68 10.21 -30.26
C ILE A 541 1.91 10.59 -31.10
N GLU A 542 2.43 9.60 -31.83
CA GLU A 542 3.58 9.74 -32.73
C GLU A 542 3.39 10.82 -33.82
N ASN A 543 2.16 10.99 -34.32
CA ASN A 543 1.84 12.01 -35.31
C ASN A 543 2.06 13.44 -34.81
N TYR A 544 2.05 13.68 -33.50
CA TYR A 544 2.26 15.01 -32.92
C TYR A 544 3.70 15.24 -32.44
N LYS A 545 4.41 14.17 -32.07
CA LYS A 545 5.86 14.23 -31.83
C LYS A 545 6.65 14.61 -33.09
N LYS A 546 6.24 14.13 -34.27
CA LYS A 546 6.84 14.50 -35.57
C LYS A 546 6.58 15.93 -36.05
N VAL A 547 5.68 16.67 -35.39
CA VAL A 547 5.44 18.11 -35.66
C VAL A 547 6.33 18.99 -34.76
N ILE A 548 6.97 18.37 -33.76
CA ILE A 548 7.88 19.00 -32.81
C ILE A 548 9.35 18.81 -33.25
N GLU A 549 9.67 17.68 -33.90
CA GLU A 549 10.91 17.47 -34.67
C GLU A 549 10.87 18.19 -36.02
#